data_AF-A0A378BJ09-F1
#
_entry.id   AF-A0A378BJ09-F1
#
_cell.length_a   1.000
_cell.length_b   1.000
_cell.length_c   1.000
_cell.angle_alpha   90.00
_cell.angle_beta   90.00
_cell.angle_gamma   90.00
#
_symmetry.space_group_name_H-M   'P 1'
#
loop_
_entity.id
_entity.type
_entity.pdbx_description
1 polymer ?
#
loop_
_entity_poly.entity_id
_entity_poly.type
_entity_poly.pdbx_seq_one_letter_code
_entity_poly.pdbx_strand_id
1 'polypeptide(L)'
;MSRPLKSVFKKEHSDEISNHSVNPVFSEVVSAFMSRRRFLQMGMVAGAAVSFPYLVKPENAFAAKANPSALSKAVSLGFTSIPVSTADTVTVPEGYIARPFYRWGDAVGIKGNLPEFKFDASNTTDEQAAQAGMHHDGMAWFSLPQGKENPAHGLLALNHEYIDNGMLFKDGTANWDLDKARKGQNAMGISVIEVKKDNVGWQVVRPSSFARRITVNTPMQLSGPARHQALMKTAADPQGEVVLGTMQNCANGKTPWGTYLTCEENWSDIFVKKAPRNVLEKRYGISDSDESYRWNEVDERFQRR
;
A
#
# COMPACT_ATOMS: atom_id res chain seq x y z
N MET A 1 -25.97 -10.00 26.12
CA MET A 1 -25.54 -10.66 24.86
C MET A 1 -25.61 -9.60 23.77
N SER A 2 -24.48 -8.99 23.43
CA SER A 2 -24.42 -8.00 22.35
C SER A 2 -24.74 -8.71 21.04
N ARG A 3 -25.67 -8.15 20.27
CA ARG A 3 -25.86 -8.55 18.87
C ARG A 3 -24.50 -8.41 18.17
N PRO A 4 -24.09 -9.36 17.31
CA PRO A 4 -22.89 -9.15 16.52
C PRO A 4 -23.09 -7.86 15.74
N LEU A 5 -22.17 -6.91 15.90
CA LEU A 5 -22.08 -5.75 15.01
C LEU A 5 -22.09 -6.31 13.60
N LYS A 6 -23.18 -6.08 12.85
CA LYS A 6 -23.19 -6.31 11.40
C LYS A 6 -21.94 -5.59 10.91
N SER A 7 -21.01 -6.35 10.34
CA SER A 7 -19.61 -5.93 10.17
C SER A 7 -19.53 -4.55 9.52
N VAL A 8 -19.20 -3.53 10.30
CA VAL A 8 -18.89 -2.17 9.80
C VAL A 8 -17.39 -2.04 9.50
N PHE A 9 -16.69 -3.17 9.51
CA PHE A 9 -15.32 -3.37 9.06
C PHE A 9 -15.33 -3.81 7.61
N LYS A 10 -14.41 -3.27 6.80
CA LYS A 10 -14.18 -3.76 5.42
C LYS A 10 -13.89 -5.27 5.48
N LYS A 11 -14.87 -6.08 5.06
CA LYS A 11 -14.75 -7.55 4.91
C LYS A 11 -14.80 -7.99 3.46
N GLU A 12 -14.86 -7.04 2.54
CA GLU A 12 -15.00 -7.29 1.12
C GLU A 12 -13.62 -7.33 0.48
N HIS A 13 -13.05 -8.53 0.43
CA HIS A 13 -12.39 -8.93 -0.81
C HIS A 13 -13.49 -9.60 -1.62
N SER A 14 -13.89 -8.96 -2.72
CA SER A 14 -14.67 -9.66 -3.73
C SER A 14 -13.79 -10.79 -4.27
N ASP A 15 -14.12 -12.04 -3.90
CA ASP A 15 -13.51 -13.23 -4.50
C ASP A 15 -13.97 -13.44 -5.96
N GLU A 16 -14.81 -12.55 -6.51
CA GLU A 16 -15.18 -12.60 -7.91
C GLU A 16 -13.97 -12.22 -8.77
N ILE A 17 -13.50 -13.21 -9.53
CA ILE A 17 -12.43 -13.04 -10.50
C ILE A 17 -12.93 -12.10 -11.62
N SER A 18 -12.51 -10.83 -11.58
CA SER A 18 -12.79 -9.84 -12.63
C SER A 18 -11.96 -10.06 -13.90
N ASN A 19 -10.92 -10.90 -13.82
CA ASN A 19 -10.10 -11.31 -14.96
C ASN A 19 -10.42 -12.73 -15.45
N HIS A 20 -11.38 -12.86 -16.37
CA HIS A 20 -11.72 -14.14 -16.99
C HIS A 20 -10.74 -14.62 -18.08
N SER A 21 -9.55 -14.02 -18.18
CA SER A 21 -8.55 -14.48 -19.16
C SER A 21 -8.09 -15.89 -18.85
N VAL A 22 -7.88 -16.71 -19.87
CA VAL A 22 -7.26 -18.04 -19.75
C VAL A 22 -5.73 -18.00 -19.72
N ASN A 23 -5.15 -16.83 -19.41
CA ASN A 23 -3.70 -16.70 -19.28
C ASN A 23 -3.21 -17.53 -18.07
N PRO A 24 -1.98 -18.09 -18.15
CA PRO A 24 -1.42 -18.85 -17.04
C PRO A 24 -1.40 -18.01 -15.75
N VAL A 25 -1.88 -18.59 -14.66
CA VAL A 25 -1.74 -17.96 -13.33
C VAL A 25 -0.26 -17.90 -12.96
N PHE A 26 0.11 -16.95 -12.09
CA PHE A 26 1.52 -16.74 -11.74
C PHE A 26 2.21 -18.02 -11.21
N SER A 27 1.48 -18.86 -10.47
CA SER A 27 1.99 -20.15 -9.98
C SER A 27 2.40 -21.10 -11.11
N GLU A 28 1.69 -21.13 -12.23
CA GLU A 28 2.03 -21.93 -13.41
C GLU A 28 3.28 -21.38 -14.11
N VAL A 29 3.39 -20.05 -14.22
CA VAL A 29 4.58 -19.39 -14.77
C VAL A 29 5.81 -19.72 -13.92
N VAL A 30 5.72 -19.56 -12.60
CA VAL A 30 6.80 -19.91 -11.66
C VAL A 30 7.17 -21.39 -11.78
N SER A 31 6.17 -22.27 -11.83
CA SER A 31 6.40 -23.72 -11.95
C SER A 31 7.11 -24.07 -13.26
N ALA A 32 6.76 -23.42 -14.37
CA ALA A 32 7.43 -23.58 -15.65
C ALA A 32 8.89 -23.07 -15.63
N PHE A 33 9.16 -21.94 -14.97
CA PHE A 33 10.54 -21.45 -14.80
C PHE A 33 11.38 -22.35 -13.90
N MET A 34 10.82 -22.81 -12.76
CA MET A 34 11.51 -23.71 -11.84
C MET A 34 11.76 -25.09 -12.45
N SER A 35 10.81 -25.63 -13.22
CA SER A 35 10.98 -26.91 -13.91
C SER A 35 12.05 -26.85 -15.00
N ARG A 36 12.11 -25.76 -15.78
CA ARG A 36 13.20 -25.50 -16.75
C ARG A 36 14.57 -25.41 -16.07
N ARG A 37 14.65 -24.71 -14.94
CA ARG A 37 15.90 -24.63 -14.15
C ARG A 37 16.33 -26.00 -13.65
N ARG A 38 15.41 -26.81 -13.12
CA ARG A 38 15.70 -28.19 -12.71
C ARG A 38 16.12 -29.06 -13.90
N PHE A 39 15.47 -28.94 -15.05
CA PHE A 39 15.84 -29.68 -16.27
C PHE A 39 17.25 -29.31 -16.75
N LEU A 40 17.61 -28.02 -16.77
CA LEU A 40 18.97 -27.58 -17.14
C LEU A 40 20.03 -28.06 -16.14
N GLN A 41 19.73 -28.01 -14.84
CA GLN A 41 20.62 -28.54 -13.79
C GLN A 41 20.82 -30.06 -13.95
N MET A 42 19.75 -30.81 -14.24
CA MET A 42 19.83 -32.25 -14.48
C MET A 42 20.51 -32.60 -15.81
N GLY A 43 20.30 -31.80 -16.85
CA GLY A 43 20.97 -31.94 -18.15
C GLY A 43 22.47 -31.65 -18.10
N MET A 44 22.91 -30.74 -17.23
CA MET A 44 24.34 -30.50 -16.97
C MET A 44 25.02 -31.69 -16.28
N VAL A 45 24.31 -32.41 -15.41
CA VAL A 45 24.77 -33.65 -14.79
C VAL A 45 24.83 -34.80 -15.80
N ALA A 46 23.84 -34.91 -16.69
CA ALA A 46 23.81 -35.95 -17.73
C ALA A 46 24.81 -35.70 -18.88
N GLY A 47 24.98 -34.46 -19.32
CA GLY A 47 25.90 -34.10 -20.42
C GLY A 47 27.37 -34.34 -20.10
N ALA A 48 27.78 -34.18 -18.83
CA ALA A 48 29.12 -34.51 -18.35
C ALA A 48 29.40 -36.02 -18.36
N ALA A 49 28.38 -36.87 -18.24
CA ALA A 49 28.54 -38.32 -18.22
C ALA A 49 28.65 -38.95 -19.62
N VAL A 50 28.11 -38.31 -20.66
CA VAL A 50 27.99 -38.91 -22.00
C VAL A 50 29.09 -38.44 -22.97
N SER A 51 29.70 -37.28 -22.74
CA SER A 51 30.67 -36.70 -23.68
C SER A 51 32.14 -37.11 -23.49
N PHE A 52 32.51 -37.82 -22.40
CA PHE A 52 33.88 -38.31 -22.19
C PHE A 52 33.93 -39.69 -21.48
N PRO A 53 33.59 -40.82 -22.14
CA PRO A 53 33.74 -42.14 -21.53
C PRO A 53 35.20 -42.64 -21.43
N TYR A 54 36.18 -41.95 -22.04
CA TYR A 54 37.56 -42.46 -22.20
C TYR A 54 38.69 -41.59 -21.62
N LEU A 55 38.39 -40.62 -20.74
CA LEU A 55 39.41 -39.75 -20.14
C LEU A 55 39.53 -39.88 -18.61
N VAL A 56 39.14 -41.03 -18.05
CA VAL A 56 39.39 -41.36 -16.64
C VAL A 56 40.61 -42.29 -16.55
N LYS A 57 41.81 -41.71 -16.55
CA LYS A 57 42.97 -42.32 -15.90
C LYS A 57 43.11 -41.70 -14.50
N PRO A 58 43.42 -42.47 -13.43
CA PRO A 58 43.26 -42.00 -12.06
C PRO A 58 44.30 -40.98 -11.57
N GLU A 59 45.22 -40.52 -12.41
CA GLU A 59 46.50 -39.95 -11.94
C GLU A 59 46.80 -38.53 -12.42
N ASN A 60 45.90 -37.85 -13.13
CA ASN A 60 46.06 -36.43 -13.47
C ASN A 60 44.77 -35.60 -13.45
N ALA A 61 43.74 -36.04 -12.72
CA ALA A 61 42.62 -35.16 -12.41
C ALA A 61 43.04 -34.16 -11.32
N PHE A 62 43.76 -33.11 -11.72
CA PHE A 62 43.56 -31.82 -11.08
C PHE A 62 42.10 -31.46 -11.34
N ALA A 63 41.22 -31.92 -10.45
CA ALA A 63 40.01 -31.19 -10.18
C ALA A 63 40.49 -29.78 -9.89
N ALA A 64 40.35 -28.88 -10.87
CA ALA A 64 40.16 -27.50 -10.56
C ALA A 64 39.04 -27.55 -9.54
N LYS A 65 39.40 -27.39 -8.25
CA LYS A 65 38.45 -27.02 -7.23
C LYS A 65 37.79 -25.81 -7.87
N ALA A 66 36.57 -26.01 -8.37
CA ALA A 66 35.63 -24.93 -8.37
C ALA A 66 35.65 -24.52 -6.90
N ASN A 67 36.46 -23.51 -6.58
CA ASN A 67 36.23 -22.73 -5.39
C ASN A 67 34.77 -22.39 -5.56
N PRO A 68 33.85 -22.91 -4.71
CA PRO A 68 32.52 -22.38 -4.72
C PRO A 68 32.76 -20.88 -4.64
N SER A 69 32.36 -20.14 -5.68
CA SER A 69 32.27 -18.69 -5.53
C SER A 69 31.61 -18.53 -4.20
N ALA A 70 32.24 -17.82 -3.26
CA ALA A 70 31.66 -17.59 -1.96
C ALA A 70 30.34 -16.88 -2.24
N LEU A 71 29.28 -17.65 -2.47
CA LEU A 71 27.91 -17.29 -2.20
C LEU A 71 28.04 -16.85 -0.77
N SER A 72 28.07 -15.53 -0.61
CA SER A 72 28.22 -14.84 0.66
C SER A 72 27.56 -15.71 1.71
N LYS A 73 28.37 -16.23 2.65
CA LYS A 73 27.90 -17.05 3.79
C LYS A 73 26.53 -16.50 4.16
N ALA A 74 25.49 -17.33 4.07
CA ALA A 74 24.15 -16.92 4.45
C ALA A 74 24.28 -16.22 5.80
N VAL A 75 23.98 -14.92 5.83
CA VAL A 75 24.09 -14.13 7.04
C VAL A 75 23.17 -14.83 8.02
N SER A 76 23.72 -15.41 9.09
CA SER A 76 22.90 -16.04 10.12
C SER A 76 21.95 -14.98 10.64
N LEU A 77 20.65 -15.27 10.63
CA LEU A 77 19.65 -14.38 11.22
C LEU A 77 20.04 -14.14 12.69
N GLY A 78 20.25 -12.88 13.05
CA GLY A 78 20.76 -12.48 14.37
C GLY A 78 19.74 -12.54 15.51
N PHE A 79 18.65 -13.30 15.34
CA PHE A 79 17.57 -13.44 16.31
C PHE A 79 17.00 -14.86 16.26
N THR A 80 16.46 -15.30 17.40
CA THR A 80 15.71 -16.56 17.50
C THR A 80 14.30 -16.37 16.96
N SER A 81 13.88 -17.23 16.04
CA SER A 81 12.50 -17.23 15.54
C SER A 81 11.50 -17.43 16.68
N ILE A 82 10.39 -16.70 16.65
CA ILE A 82 9.30 -16.81 17.62
C ILE A 82 8.17 -17.70 17.07
N PRO A 83 7.34 -18.33 17.93
CA PRO A 83 6.17 -19.09 17.49
C PRO A 83 5.06 -18.20 16.94
N VAL A 84 4.18 -18.78 16.11
CA VAL A 84 2.93 -18.13 15.69
C VAL A 84 2.01 -17.90 16.89
N SER A 85 1.22 -16.83 16.85
CA SER A 85 0.29 -16.46 17.91
C SER A 85 -0.99 -15.87 17.32
N THR A 86 -2.10 -16.04 18.04
CA THR A 86 -3.41 -15.41 17.76
C THR A 86 -3.76 -14.32 18.79
N ALA A 87 -2.85 -14.00 19.70
CA ALA A 87 -3.06 -12.95 20.69
C ALA A 87 -3.08 -11.56 20.04
N ASP A 88 -3.92 -10.67 20.53
CA ASP A 88 -4.01 -9.27 20.10
C ASP A 88 -2.88 -8.42 20.71
N THR A 89 -1.64 -8.78 20.38
CA THR A 89 -0.42 -8.09 20.83
C THR A 89 0.71 -8.30 19.84
N VAL A 90 1.67 -7.37 19.82
CA VAL A 90 2.89 -7.48 19.01
C VAL A 90 3.97 -8.17 19.83
N THR A 91 4.29 -9.42 19.50
CA THR A 91 5.41 -10.18 20.07
C THR A 91 6.64 -10.05 19.18
N VAL A 92 7.78 -9.70 19.76
CA VAL A 92 9.08 -9.58 19.06
C VAL A 92 10.11 -10.51 19.71
N PRO A 93 11.21 -10.87 19.01
CA PRO A 93 12.28 -11.68 19.58
C PRO A 93 12.91 -11.04 20.83
N GLU A 94 13.57 -11.85 21.64
CA GLU A 94 14.31 -11.38 22.81
C GLU A 94 15.33 -10.29 22.44
N GLY A 95 15.40 -9.24 23.26
CA GLY A 95 16.25 -8.07 23.01
C GLY A 95 15.63 -6.99 22.11
N TYR A 96 14.46 -7.23 21.52
CA TYR A 96 13.73 -6.24 20.71
C TYR A 96 12.57 -5.61 21.48
N ILE A 97 12.15 -4.42 21.02
CA ILE A 97 10.97 -3.71 21.51
C ILE A 97 10.12 -3.25 20.32
N ALA A 98 8.79 -3.33 20.46
CA ALA A 98 7.83 -2.69 19.56
C ALA A 98 7.07 -1.60 20.33
N ARG A 99 6.90 -0.43 19.72
CA ARG A 99 6.18 0.70 20.32
C ARG A 99 5.33 1.39 19.25
N PRO A 100 4.06 1.75 19.53
CA PRO A 100 3.30 2.63 18.65
C PRO A 100 4.04 3.95 18.42
N PHE A 101 4.07 4.44 17.19
CA PHE A 101 4.83 5.64 16.82
C PHE A 101 3.96 6.74 16.20
N TYR A 102 3.23 6.40 15.14
CA TYR A 102 2.28 7.28 14.45
C TYR A 102 1.00 6.50 14.23
N ARG A 103 -0.08 6.94 14.86
CA ARG A 103 -1.39 6.25 14.88
C ARG A 103 -2.36 7.00 14.00
N TRP A 104 -3.39 6.29 13.50
CA TRP A 104 -4.58 6.95 12.96
C TRP A 104 -5.07 8.03 13.93
N GLY A 105 -5.38 9.22 13.42
CA GLY A 105 -5.85 10.33 14.23
C GLY A 105 -4.77 11.23 14.83
N ASP A 106 -3.50 10.79 14.87
CA ASP A 106 -2.42 11.67 15.32
C ASP A 106 -2.28 12.86 14.35
N ALA A 107 -2.21 14.09 14.85
CA ALA A 107 -1.99 15.27 14.01
C ALA A 107 -0.76 15.09 13.09
N VAL A 108 -0.84 15.51 11.84
CA VAL A 108 0.28 15.37 10.88
C VAL A 108 1.41 16.39 11.15
N GLY A 109 1.09 17.49 11.84
CA GLY A 109 2.06 18.56 12.16
C GLY A 109 1.85 19.87 11.39
N ILE A 110 0.68 20.09 10.75
CA ILE A 110 0.37 21.34 10.05
C ILE A 110 0.32 22.49 11.06
N LYS A 111 1.12 23.54 10.82
CA LYS A 111 1.20 24.69 11.73
C LYS A 111 -0.18 25.36 11.89
N GLY A 112 -0.63 25.49 13.13
CA GLY A 112 -1.94 26.07 13.47
C GLY A 112 -3.12 25.10 13.35
N ASN A 113 -2.91 23.86 12.91
CA ASN A 113 -3.95 22.84 12.80
C ASN A 113 -3.40 21.49 13.31
N LEU A 114 -3.43 21.32 14.64
CA LEU A 114 -2.93 20.16 15.36
C LEU A 114 -4.07 19.47 16.15
N PRO A 115 -5.08 18.92 15.47
CA PRO A 115 -6.24 18.35 16.14
C PRO A 115 -5.86 17.08 16.92
N GLU A 116 -6.33 17.00 18.16
CA GLU A 116 -6.22 15.79 18.96
C GLU A 116 -7.21 14.73 18.48
N PHE A 117 -6.81 13.47 18.57
CA PHE A 117 -7.70 12.35 18.27
C PHE A 117 -8.77 12.21 19.36
N LYS A 118 -10.03 12.10 18.93
CA LYS A 118 -11.18 11.93 19.80
C LYS A 118 -11.68 10.49 19.67
N PHE A 119 -11.51 9.71 20.74
CA PHE A 119 -11.84 8.28 20.79
C PHE A 119 -13.34 7.97 20.64
N ASP A 120 -14.21 8.99 20.67
CA ASP A 120 -15.66 8.87 20.45
C ASP A 120 -16.05 9.12 18.97
N ALA A 121 -15.07 9.14 18.06
CA ALA A 121 -15.24 9.42 16.63
C ALA A 121 -15.79 10.83 16.32
N SER A 122 -15.76 11.76 17.27
CA SER A 122 -16.28 13.13 17.11
C SER A 122 -15.39 14.08 16.33
N ASN A 123 -14.21 13.63 15.86
CA ASN A 123 -13.38 14.49 15.02
C ASN A 123 -14.17 14.95 13.78
N THR A 124 -14.02 16.21 13.41
CA THR A 124 -14.72 16.76 12.23
C THR A 124 -14.04 16.33 10.93
N THR A 125 -14.71 16.56 9.80
CA THR A 125 -14.15 16.39 8.46
C THR A 125 -12.84 17.15 8.25
N ASP A 126 -12.79 18.39 8.75
CA ASP A 126 -11.61 19.26 8.66
C ASP A 126 -10.47 18.82 9.59
N GLU A 127 -10.80 18.35 10.79
CA GLU A 127 -9.81 17.78 11.71
C GLU A 127 -9.19 16.52 11.09
N GLN A 128 -9.99 15.61 10.52
CA GLN A 128 -9.49 14.41 9.86
C GLN A 128 -8.57 14.74 8.66
N ALA A 129 -8.77 15.87 7.99
CA ALA A 129 -7.90 16.36 6.91
C ALA A 129 -6.50 16.79 7.39
N ALA A 130 -6.30 16.99 8.70
CA ALA A 130 -5.01 17.32 9.32
C ALA A 130 -4.46 16.22 10.25
N GLN A 131 -5.18 15.11 10.40
CA GLN A 131 -4.76 13.93 11.16
C GLN A 131 -4.10 12.89 10.26
N ALA A 132 -3.46 11.88 10.83
CA ALA A 132 -3.14 10.65 10.11
C ALA A 132 -4.43 10.02 9.57
N GLY A 133 -4.38 9.43 8.38
CA GLY A 133 -5.47 8.63 7.85
C GLY A 133 -5.58 7.25 8.52
N MET A 134 -6.57 6.47 8.08
CA MET A 134 -6.83 5.11 8.56
C MET A 134 -6.03 4.09 7.76
N HIS A 135 -5.76 2.93 8.36
CA HIS A 135 -5.10 1.78 7.71
C HIS A 135 -3.79 2.17 7.00
N HIS A 136 -2.77 2.46 7.81
CA HIS A 136 -1.45 2.79 7.29
C HIS A 136 -0.91 1.63 6.45
N ASP A 137 -0.38 1.96 5.28
CA ASP A 137 0.19 0.96 4.36
C ASP A 137 1.59 1.41 3.90
N GLY A 138 1.91 1.31 2.62
CA GLY A 138 3.24 1.53 2.08
C GLY A 138 3.88 2.82 2.58
N MET A 139 5.16 2.77 2.92
CA MET A 139 5.89 3.91 3.49
C MET A 139 7.33 3.98 3.04
N ALA A 140 7.89 5.19 2.97
CA ALA A 140 9.29 5.41 2.63
C ALA A 140 9.92 6.55 3.44
N TRP A 141 11.19 6.34 3.79
CA TRP A 141 12.03 7.30 4.49
C TRP A 141 12.84 8.18 3.53
N PHE A 142 12.89 9.48 3.81
CA PHE A 142 13.69 10.48 3.10
C PHE A 142 14.51 11.30 4.10
N SER A 143 15.82 11.10 4.13
CA SER A 143 16.69 11.81 5.09
C SER A 143 16.69 13.33 4.88
N LEU A 144 16.81 14.04 6.00
CA LEU A 144 17.00 15.48 6.05
C LEU A 144 18.40 15.84 6.61
N PRO A 145 19.06 16.87 6.06
CA PRO A 145 18.67 17.64 4.87
C PRO A 145 18.72 16.78 3.60
N GLN A 146 17.91 17.13 2.59
CA GLN A 146 17.81 16.38 1.34
C GLN A 146 19.18 16.18 0.70
N GLY A 147 19.43 14.97 0.19
CA GLY A 147 20.71 14.60 -0.43
C GLY A 147 21.82 14.20 0.56
N LYS A 148 21.55 14.23 1.87
CA LYS A 148 22.44 13.65 2.89
C LYS A 148 21.83 12.40 3.49
N GLU A 149 22.66 11.41 3.75
CA GLU A 149 22.28 10.25 4.55
C GLU A 149 22.25 10.65 6.03
N ASN A 150 21.04 10.70 6.59
CA ASN A 150 20.82 10.96 8.00
C ASN A 150 19.78 9.97 8.52
N PRO A 151 20.20 8.92 9.25
CA PRO A 151 19.29 7.90 9.75
C PRO A 151 18.53 8.35 11.00
N ALA A 152 18.74 9.58 11.49
CA ALA A 152 18.13 10.11 12.71
C ALA A 152 17.21 11.31 12.47
N HIS A 153 17.09 11.81 11.24
CA HIS A 153 16.21 12.94 10.92
C HIS A 153 15.81 12.88 9.45
N GLY A 154 14.52 12.95 9.19
CA GLY A 154 13.97 12.79 7.85
C GLY A 154 12.47 12.96 7.78
N LEU A 155 11.93 12.71 6.60
CA LEU A 155 10.51 12.64 6.33
C LEU A 155 10.10 11.18 6.18
N LEU A 156 8.96 10.83 6.74
CA LEU A 156 8.25 9.60 6.43
C LEU A 156 7.04 9.97 5.59
N ALA A 157 7.00 9.49 4.34
CA ALA A 157 5.81 9.51 3.51
C ALA A 157 5.15 8.13 3.61
N LEU A 158 3.86 8.10 3.93
CA LEU A 158 3.12 6.86 4.13
C LEU A 158 1.68 6.97 3.64
N ASN A 159 1.17 5.85 3.13
CA ASN A 159 -0.20 5.72 2.63
C ASN A 159 -1.22 5.44 3.75
N HIS A 160 -2.48 5.75 3.44
CA HIS A 160 -3.68 5.44 4.21
C HIS A 160 -4.69 4.85 3.24
N GLU A 161 -4.91 3.55 3.33
CA GLU A 161 -5.48 2.77 2.23
C GLU A 161 -7.01 2.87 2.18
N TYR A 162 -7.70 2.48 3.24
CA TYR A 162 -9.16 2.42 3.29
C TYR A 162 -9.71 3.03 4.59
N ILE A 163 -11.01 2.85 4.86
CA ILE A 163 -11.66 3.31 6.09
C ILE A 163 -12.55 2.22 6.68
N ASP A 164 -12.76 2.27 7.98
CA ASP A 164 -13.79 1.50 8.68
C ASP A 164 -14.86 2.46 9.24
N ASN A 165 -16.04 2.49 8.60
CA ASN A 165 -17.11 3.42 8.97
C ASN A 165 -17.57 3.26 10.44
N GLY A 166 -17.46 2.05 11.00
CA GLY A 166 -17.83 1.77 12.38
C GLY A 166 -16.90 2.40 13.42
N MET A 167 -15.68 2.75 13.02
CA MET A 167 -14.71 3.47 13.84
C MET A 167 -14.69 4.95 13.51
N LEU A 168 -14.92 5.32 12.25
CA LEU A 168 -14.78 6.71 11.79
C LEU A 168 -15.96 7.62 12.17
N PHE A 169 -17.17 7.06 12.35
CA PHE A 169 -18.39 7.82 12.61
C PHE A 169 -19.10 7.38 13.89
N LYS A 170 -19.58 8.35 14.67
CA LYS A 170 -20.33 8.14 15.92
C LYS A 170 -21.49 7.16 15.81
N ASP A 171 -22.22 7.25 14.71
CA ASP A 171 -23.43 6.50 14.40
C ASP A 171 -23.20 5.52 13.23
N GLY A 172 -21.93 5.20 12.92
CA GLY A 172 -21.55 4.34 11.82
C GLY A 172 -22.13 4.83 10.49
N THR A 173 -22.95 3.98 9.85
CA THR A 173 -23.52 4.22 8.51
C THR A 173 -24.91 4.86 8.52
N ALA A 174 -25.49 5.17 9.69
CA ALA A 174 -26.75 5.92 9.79
C ALA A 174 -26.56 7.35 9.25
N ASN A 175 -27.65 8.07 8.91
CA ASN A 175 -27.61 9.50 8.53
C ASN A 175 -26.49 9.85 7.53
N TRP A 176 -26.40 9.09 6.44
CA TRP A 176 -25.32 9.26 5.47
C TRP A 176 -25.49 10.55 4.67
N ASP A 177 -24.45 11.38 4.65
CA ASP A 177 -24.43 12.66 3.95
C ASP A 177 -23.07 12.94 3.31
N LEU A 178 -22.97 14.05 2.59
CA LEU A 178 -21.73 14.44 1.91
C LEU A 178 -20.58 14.72 2.91
N ASP A 179 -20.87 15.28 4.09
CA ASP A 179 -19.83 15.57 5.08
C ASP A 179 -19.18 14.27 5.58
N LYS A 180 -19.98 13.23 5.85
CA LYS A 180 -19.47 11.90 6.18
C LYS A 180 -18.60 11.32 5.06
N ALA A 181 -19.07 11.38 3.82
CA ALA A 181 -18.28 10.93 2.68
C ALA A 181 -16.94 11.70 2.59
N ARG A 182 -16.94 13.03 2.81
CA ARG A 182 -15.72 13.85 2.81
C ARG A 182 -14.79 13.53 3.98
N LYS A 183 -15.29 13.22 5.17
CA LYS A 183 -14.47 12.74 6.29
C LYS A 183 -13.79 11.42 5.94
N GLY A 184 -14.53 10.47 5.35
CA GLY A 184 -13.99 9.20 4.83
C GLY A 184 -12.89 9.42 3.78
N GLN A 185 -13.14 10.30 2.82
CA GLN A 185 -12.16 10.73 1.82
C GLN A 185 -10.92 11.37 2.45
N ASN A 186 -11.08 12.18 3.51
CA ASN A 186 -9.97 12.78 4.25
C ASN A 186 -9.24 11.78 5.16
N ALA A 187 -9.78 10.59 5.39
CA ALA A 187 -9.11 9.51 6.12
C ALA A 187 -8.24 8.61 5.21
N MET A 188 -8.30 8.78 3.89
CA MET A 188 -7.43 8.10 2.92
C MET A 188 -6.34 9.02 2.36
N GLY A 189 -5.43 8.45 1.57
CA GLY A 189 -4.40 9.20 0.85
C GLY A 189 -3.02 9.03 1.47
N ILE A 190 -2.30 10.13 1.72
CA ILE A 190 -0.91 10.12 2.17
C ILE A 190 -0.72 11.11 3.33
N SER A 191 0.09 10.72 4.31
CA SER A 191 0.75 11.64 5.24
C SER A 191 2.22 11.81 4.88
N VAL A 192 2.69 13.05 4.90
CA VAL A 192 4.12 13.37 4.98
C VAL A 192 4.37 13.97 6.36
N ILE A 193 5.15 13.27 7.18
CA ILE A 193 5.52 13.71 8.53
C ILE A 193 7.03 13.88 8.63
N GLU A 194 7.47 14.87 9.40
CA GLU A 194 8.87 15.01 9.78
C GLU A 194 9.12 14.20 11.07
N VAL A 195 10.22 13.47 11.08
CA VAL A 195 10.59 12.53 12.14
C VAL A 195 12.04 12.76 12.52
N LYS A 196 12.30 12.83 13.82
CA LYS A 196 13.64 12.99 14.37
C LYS A 196 13.86 12.05 15.55
N LYS A 197 15.07 11.52 15.67
CA LYS A 197 15.56 10.82 16.85
C LYS A 197 16.36 11.79 17.71
N ASP A 198 15.97 11.92 18.96
CA ASP A 198 16.69 12.67 19.98
C ASP A 198 17.11 11.74 21.15
N ASN A 199 17.49 12.33 22.29
CA ASN A 199 17.91 11.60 23.48
C ASN A 199 16.77 10.81 24.15
N VAL A 200 15.50 11.17 23.88
CA VAL A 200 14.31 10.53 24.44
C VAL A 200 13.80 9.43 23.51
N GLY A 201 14.11 9.51 22.22
CA GLY A 201 13.85 8.47 21.23
C GLY A 201 13.38 9.05 19.90
N TRP A 202 12.64 8.25 19.15
CA TRP A 202 12.00 8.70 17.92
C TRP A 202 10.77 9.55 18.22
N GLN A 203 10.65 10.68 17.54
CA GLN A 203 9.58 11.66 17.71
C GLN A 203 9.07 12.12 16.34
N VAL A 204 7.77 12.40 16.23
CA VAL A 204 7.20 13.15 15.11
C VAL A 204 7.30 14.64 15.42
N VAL A 205 7.90 15.41 14.52
CA VAL A 205 8.11 16.85 14.69
C VAL A 205 6.80 17.59 14.38
N ARG A 206 6.26 18.30 15.38
CA ARG A 206 5.03 19.08 15.27
C ARG A 206 5.18 20.43 15.97
N PRO A 207 4.84 21.56 15.32
CA PRO A 207 4.53 21.67 13.89
C PRO A 207 5.79 21.42 13.02
N SER A 208 5.58 21.03 11.77
CA SER A 208 6.65 20.90 10.76
C SER A 208 6.29 21.66 9.50
N SER A 209 7.27 22.31 8.87
CA SER A 209 7.08 22.94 7.56
C SER A 209 6.91 21.94 6.41
N PHE A 210 7.23 20.66 6.65
CA PHE A 210 7.05 19.56 5.69
C PHE A 210 5.74 18.80 5.88
N ALA A 211 5.04 19.03 7.00
CA ALA A 211 3.82 18.31 7.34
C ALA A 211 2.74 18.52 6.27
N ARG A 212 2.24 17.42 5.71
CA ARG A 212 1.23 17.49 4.64
C ARG A 212 0.30 16.29 4.69
N ARG A 213 -0.98 16.55 4.45
CA ARG A 213 -1.95 15.54 4.00
C ARG A 213 -2.22 15.71 2.52
N ILE A 214 -2.28 14.59 1.83
CA ILE A 214 -2.74 14.48 0.44
C ILE A 214 -3.92 13.53 0.51
N THR A 215 -5.10 13.96 0.10
CA THR A 215 -6.37 13.23 0.27
C THR A 215 -7.05 12.99 -1.07
N VAL A 216 -8.19 12.29 -1.05
CA VAL A 216 -9.06 12.04 -2.22
C VAL A 216 -9.61 13.33 -2.85
N ASN A 217 -9.36 14.49 -2.25
CA ASN A 217 -9.80 15.81 -2.73
C ASN A 217 -8.66 16.77 -3.04
N THR A 218 -7.40 16.35 -2.86
CA THR A 218 -6.25 17.19 -3.20
C THR A 218 -6.12 17.31 -4.72
N PRO A 219 -6.14 18.50 -5.33
CA PRO A 219 -5.97 18.62 -6.77
C PRO A 219 -4.61 18.06 -7.21
N MET A 220 -4.62 17.22 -8.25
CA MET A 220 -3.44 16.57 -8.82
C MET A 220 -3.40 16.75 -10.33
N GLN A 221 -2.20 16.86 -10.89
CA GLN A 221 -2.01 16.95 -12.33
C GLN A 221 -1.86 15.56 -12.95
N LEU A 222 -2.54 15.33 -14.06
CA LEU A 222 -2.30 14.19 -14.94
C LEU A 222 -1.11 14.50 -15.86
N SER A 223 -0.24 13.50 -16.04
CA SER A 223 0.90 13.56 -16.96
C SER A 223 1.00 12.26 -17.76
N GLY A 224 1.93 12.22 -18.71
CA GLY A 224 2.15 11.09 -19.59
C GLY A 224 1.12 10.97 -20.74
N PRO A 225 1.18 9.88 -21.53
CA PRO A 225 0.46 9.76 -22.79
C PRO A 225 -1.08 9.76 -22.69
N ALA A 226 -1.61 9.45 -21.51
CA ALA A 226 -3.06 9.44 -21.26
C ALA A 226 -3.64 10.85 -21.07
N ARG A 227 -2.81 11.86 -20.76
CA ARG A 227 -3.28 13.25 -20.57
C ARG A 227 -4.01 13.74 -21.84
N HIS A 228 -5.11 14.45 -21.65
CA HIS A 228 -6.01 14.95 -22.71
C HIS A 228 -6.74 13.90 -23.57
N GLN A 229 -6.52 12.61 -23.32
CA GLN A 229 -7.28 11.56 -24.02
C GLN A 229 -8.76 11.66 -23.68
N ALA A 230 -9.63 11.27 -24.63
CA ALA A 230 -11.07 11.36 -24.46
C ALA A 230 -11.57 10.64 -23.19
N LEU A 231 -10.95 9.51 -22.81
CA LEU A 231 -11.30 8.75 -21.62
C LEU A 231 -10.86 9.38 -20.29
N MET A 232 -9.99 10.40 -20.32
CA MET A 232 -9.57 11.15 -19.14
C MET A 232 -10.42 12.41 -18.90
N LYS A 233 -11.33 12.74 -19.82
CA LYS A 233 -12.16 13.95 -19.73
C LYS A 233 -13.45 13.67 -18.98
N THR A 234 -13.81 14.57 -18.07
CA THR A 234 -15.07 14.54 -17.33
C THR A 234 -15.77 15.89 -17.44
N ALA A 235 -16.99 16.01 -16.92
CA ALA A 235 -17.67 17.31 -16.86
C ALA A 235 -16.91 18.32 -15.98
N ALA A 236 -16.24 17.85 -14.91
CA ALA A 236 -15.48 18.69 -13.99
C ALA A 236 -14.06 19.00 -14.50
N ASP A 237 -13.52 18.16 -15.38
CA ASP A 237 -12.26 18.39 -16.08
C ASP A 237 -12.41 18.05 -17.58
N PRO A 238 -12.91 18.98 -18.40
CA PRO A 238 -13.11 18.77 -19.83
C PRO A 238 -11.80 18.64 -20.62
N GLN A 239 -10.66 19.00 -20.02
CA GLN A 239 -9.36 18.93 -20.67
C GLN A 239 -8.59 17.65 -20.35
N GLY A 240 -8.94 16.93 -19.26
CA GLY A 240 -8.29 15.68 -18.87
C GLY A 240 -6.85 15.93 -18.39
N GLU A 241 -6.69 16.92 -17.53
CA GLU A 241 -5.43 17.45 -17.02
C GLU A 241 -5.34 17.46 -15.49
N VAL A 242 -6.46 17.54 -14.79
CA VAL A 242 -6.52 17.72 -13.34
C VAL A 242 -7.54 16.75 -12.74
N VAL A 243 -7.08 15.92 -11.83
CA VAL A 243 -7.93 15.01 -11.05
C VAL A 243 -7.97 15.44 -9.59
N LEU A 244 -9.05 15.07 -8.91
CA LEU A 244 -9.17 15.27 -7.48
C LEU A 244 -8.68 14.02 -6.75
N GLY A 245 -7.50 14.18 -6.17
CA GLY A 245 -6.94 13.33 -5.14
C GLY A 245 -6.41 12.00 -5.60
N THR A 246 -6.17 11.16 -4.59
CA THR A 246 -5.77 9.77 -4.71
C THR A 246 -6.40 8.96 -3.58
N MET A 247 -6.71 7.69 -3.82
CA MET A 247 -7.46 6.83 -2.89
C MET A 247 -7.04 5.36 -2.99
N GLN A 248 -7.40 4.55 -2.00
CA GLN A 248 -7.04 3.11 -1.95
C GLN A 248 -5.52 2.92 -2.17
N ASN A 249 -4.77 3.80 -1.50
CA ASN A 249 -3.32 3.87 -1.58
C ASN A 249 -2.72 2.69 -0.80
N CYS A 250 -2.29 1.66 -1.53
CA CYS A 250 -1.80 0.40 -0.96
C CYS A 250 -0.30 0.52 -0.65
N ALA A 251 0.56 -0.05 -1.49
CA ALA A 251 2.01 -0.02 -1.30
C ALA A 251 2.68 1.25 -1.87
N ASN A 252 4.01 1.24 -1.91
CA ASN A 252 4.80 2.40 -2.30
C ASN A 252 6.07 2.07 -3.09
N GLY A 253 6.65 3.13 -3.66
CA GLY A 253 8.00 3.14 -4.21
C GLY A 253 8.77 4.38 -3.77
N LYS A 254 10.10 4.26 -3.68
CA LYS A 254 11.02 5.38 -3.48
C LYS A 254 11.93 5.50 -4.69
N THR A 255 11.90 6.64 -5.36
CA THR A 255 12.77 6.87 -6.52
C THR A 255 14.17 7.31 -6.07
N PRO A 256 15.21 7.05 -6.88
CA PRO A 256 16.57 7.49 -6.56
C PRO A 256 16.74 9.01 -6.64
N TRP A 257 15.83 9.73 -7.29
CA TRP A 257 15.80 11.21 -7.32
C TRP A 257 14.95 11.83 -6.22
N GLY A 258 14.56 11.05 -5.20
CA GLY A 258 13.98 11.59 -3.97
C GLY A 258 12.49 11.88 -4.04
N THR A 259 11.72 11.13 -4.83
CA THR A 259 10.26 11.20 -4.86
C THR A 259 9.61 9.94 -4.30
N TYR A 260 8.42 10.11 -3.74
CA TYR A 260 7.57 9.03 -3.27
C TYR A 260 6.57 8.64 -4.35
N LEU A 261 6.43 7.34 -4.59
CA LEU A 261 5.39 6.76 -5.43
C LEU A 261 4.37 6.09 -4.51
N THR A 262 3.10 6.45 -4.70
CA THR A 262 1.95 5.79 -4.09
C THR A 262 1.16 5.07 -5.18
N CYS A 263 0.49 3.98 -4.85
CA CYS A 263 -0.22 3.13 -5.80
C CYS A 263 -1.69 2.97 -5.40
N GLU A 264 -2.60 3.34 -6.29
CA GLU A 264 -4.04 3.09 -6.12
C GLU A 264 -4.33 1.64 -6.52
N GLU A 265 -4.83 0.82 -5.60
CA GLU A 265 -5.09 -0.59 -5.83
C GLU A 265 -6.59 -0.82 -6.11
N ASN A 266 -7.39 -0.79 -5.05
CA ASN A 266 -8.79 -1.20 -5.08
C ASN A 266 -9.74 -0.02 -5.37
N TRP A 267 -9.34 0.90 -6.24
CA TRP A 267 -10.10 2.12 -6.54
C TRP A 267 -11.49 1.83 -7.11
N SER A 268 -11.65 0.70 -7.83
CA SER A 268 -12.90 0.29 -8.46
C SER A 268 -14.04 0.06 -7.48
N ASP A 269 -13.73 -0.37 -6.25
CA ASP A 269 -14.69 -0.69 -5.19
C ASP A 269 -15.56 0.51 -4.80
N ILE A 270 -15.05 1.72 -5.03
CA ILE A 270 -15.67 2.98 -4.61
C ILE A 270 -16.65 3.50 -5.67
N PHE A 271 -16.47 3.09 -6.93
CA PHE A 271 -17.28 3.58 -8.04
C PHE A 271 -18.47 2.66 -8.30
N VAL A 272 -19.63 3.26 -8.47
CA VAL A 272 -20.87 2.54 -8.79
C VAL A 272 -21.38 2.95 -10.17
N LYS A 273 -21.75 1.95 -10.97
CA LYS A 273 -22.46 2.16 -12.24
C LYS A 273 -23.76 1.34 -12.29
N LYS A 274 -24.89 2.05 -12.21
CA LYS A 274 -26.23 1.43 -12.29
C LYS A 274 -26.65 1.07 -13.71
N ALA A 275 -26.13 1.78 -14.72
CA ALA A 275 -26.32 1.44 -16.12
C ALA A 275 -25.50 0.18 -16.49
N PRO A 276 -25.84 -0.53 -17.58
CA PRO A 276 -25.05 -1.67 -18.04
C PRO A 276 -23.56 -1.33 -18.20
N ARG A 277 -22.71 -2.10 -17.52
CA ARG A 277 -21.25 -1.98 -17.57
C ARG A 277 -20.70 -2.50 -18.89
N ASN A 278 -19.81 -1.73 -19.51
CA ASN A 278 -19.09 -2.16 -20.72
C ASN A 278 -17.98 -3.17 -20.40
N VAL A 279 -17.31 -3.69 -21.42
CA VAL A 279 -16.27 -4.73 -21.25
C VAL A 279 -15.10 -4.27 -20.37
N LEU A 280 -14.67 -3.00 -20.50
CA LEU A 280 -13.57 -2.47 -19.69
C LEU A 280 -14.01 -2.28 -18.24
N GLU A 281 -15.20 -1.74 -18.00
CA GLU A 281 -15.73 -1.54 -16.64
C GLU A 281 -15.89 -2.87 -15.89
N LYS A 282 -16.37 -3.92 -16.57
CA LYS A 282 -16.42 -5.28 -16.01
C LYS A 282 -15.03 -5.83 -15.70
N ARG A 283 -14.07 -5.62 -16.61
CA ARG A 283 -12.68 -6.08 -16.44
C ARG A 283 -12.01 -5.44 -15.21
N TYR A 284 -12.32 -4.19 -14.91
CA TYR A 284 -11.81 -3.50 -13.72
C TYR A 284 -12.62 -3.77 -12.46
N GLY A 285 -13.70 -4.56 -12.52
CA GLY A 285 -14.49 -4.92 -11.33
C GLY A 285 -15.42 -3.82 -10.81
N ILE A 286 -15.77 -2.81 -11.62
CA ILE A 286 -16.74 -1.79 -11.20
C ILE A 286 -18.09 -2.47 -10.93
N SER A 287 -18.70 -2.19 -9.78
CA SER A 287 -19.98 -2.78 -9.34
C SER A 287 -21.19 -1.89 -9.70
N ASP A 288 -22.41 -2.43 -9.58
CA ASP A 288 -23.67 -1.67 -9.63
C ASP A 288 -24.19 -1.26 -8.25
N SER A 289 -23.51 -1.68 -7.18
CA SER A 289 -23.72 -1.25 -5.80
C SER A 289 -22.41 -1.18 -5.01
N ASP A 290 -22.41 -0.37 -3.95
CA ASP A 290 -21.37 -0.27 -2.93
C ASP A 290 -22.06 -0.03 -1.59
N GLU A 291 -21.87 -0.94 -0.62
CA GLU A 291 -22.37 -0.79 0.75
C GLU A 291 -21.27 -0.37 1.73
N SER A 292 -20.01 -0.41 1.27
CA SER A 292 -18.81 -0.18 2.06
C SER A 292 -18.49 1.31 2.16
N TYR A 293 -18.33 2.02 1.04
CA TYR A 293 -17.99 3.45 1.06
C TYR A 293 -19.21 4.34 0.90
N ARG A 294 -20.18 3.94 0.06
CA ARG A 294 -21.46 4.65 -0.17
C ARG A 294 -21.26 6.10 -0.61
N TRP A 295 -20.11 6.42 -1.21
CA TRP A 295 -19.82 7.79 -1.65
C TRP A 295 -20.66 8.19 -2.86
N ASN A 296 -20.96 7.23 -3.73
CA ASN A 296 -21.84 7.40 -4.88
C ASN A 296 -23.26 7.86 -4.51
N GLU A 297 -23.70 7.68 -3.26
CA GLU A 297 -25.02 8.15 -2.80
C GLU A 297 -25.09 9.67 -2.62
N VAL A 298 -23.94 10.32 -2.40
CA VAL A 298 -23.88 11.73 -1.94
C VAL A 298 -22.83 12.58 -2.68
N ASP A 299 -21.91 11.96 -3.43
CA ASP A 299 -20.90 12.62 -4.26
C ASP A 299 -20.96 12.06 -5.69
N GLU A 300 -21.53 12.85 -6.61
CA GLU A 300 -21.74 12.47 -8.02
C GLU A 300 -20.46 12.03 -8.72
N ARG A 301 -19.27 12.43 -8.25
CA ARG A 301 -17.99 12.01 -8.83
C ARG A 301 -17.81 10.49 -8.82
N PHE A 302 -18.39 9.80 -7.83
CA PHE A 302 -18.28 8.35 -7.67
C PHE A 302 -19.47 7.59 -8.27
N GLN A 303 -20.48 8.32 -8.78
CA GLN A 303 -21.60 7.74 -9.50
C GLN A 303 -21.38 7.85 -11.01
N ARG A 304 -21.14 6.72 -11.68
CA ARG A 304 -21.06 6.67 -13.14
C ARG A 304 -22.46 6.67 -13.74
N ARG A 305 -22.69 7.59 -14.68
CA ARG A 305 -23.89 7.62 -15.53
C ARG A 305 -23.82 6.54 -16.61
#